data_AF-A0A2E4XI19-F1
#
_entry.id   AF-A0A2E4XI19-F1
#
_cell.length_a   1.000
_cell.length_b   1.000
_cell.length_c   1.000
_cell.angle_alpha   90.00
_cell.angle_beta   90.00
_cell.angle_gamma   90.00
#
_symmetry.space_group_name_H-M   'P 1'
#
loop_
_entity.id
_entity.type
_entity.pdbx_description
1 polymer ?
#
loop_
_entity_poly.entity_id
_entity_poly.type
_entity_poly.pdbx_seq_one_letter_code
_entity_poly.pdbx_strand_id
1 'polypeptide(L)'
;MAEIPIPEENSKKRSVLGLSSDWPQQVTEQIVSKVDEIRDKTTGPAIKISRSVVYGLTACFLLLLSIPFLILGISRGLIEVFDAWVVSDRSTAVWVVYLITGVLWLAVGLLFWRKRPKGAAQPKQRTN
;
A
#
# COMPACT_ATOMS: atom_id res chain seq x y z
N MET A 1 -76.25 27.50 26.19
CA MET A 1 -74.84 27.18 25.94
C MET A 1 -74.47 26.03 26.85
N ALA A 2 -74.60 24.80 26.36
CA ALA A 2 -74.18 23.60 27.11
C ALA A 2 -72.88 23.12 26.47
N GLU A 3 -71.77 23.26 27.20
CA GLU A 3 -70.49 22.70 26.78
C GLU A 3 -70.57 21.18 26.82
N ILE A 4 -70.42 20.55 25.65
CA ILE A 4 -70.30 19.11 25.51
C ILE A 4 -68.84 18.75 25.81
N PRO A 5 -68.54 17.92 26.83
CA PRO A 5 -67.18 17.49 27.10
C PRO A 5 -66.69 16.60 25.96
N ILE A 6 -65.64 17.02 25.28
CA ILE A 6 -65.05 16.26 24.17
C ILE A 6 -64.32 15.04 24.75
N PRO A 7 -64.55 13.82 24.22
CA PRO A 7 -63.93 12.61 24.75
C PRO A 7 -62.43 12.56 24.41
N GLU A 8 -61.59 12.87 25.39
CA GLU A 8 -60.13 12.67 25.42
C GLU A 8 -59.68 11.20 25.23
N GLU A 9 -60.62 10.26 25.25
CA GLU A 9 -60.34 8.81 25.23
C GLU A 9 -59.73 8.33 23.89
N ASN A 10 -60.00 9.03 22.79
CA ASN A 10 -59.55 8.60 21.46
C ASN A 10 -58.10 9.02 21.14
N SER A 11 -57.52 9.96 21.90
CA SER A 11 -56.12 10.35 21.78
C SER A 11 -55.19 9.29 22.36
N LYS A 12 -55.58 8.72 23.52
CA LYS A 12 -54.82 7.68 24.22
C LYS A 12 -55.01 6.28 23.61
N LYS A 13 -56.13 6.02 22.91
CA LYS A 13 -56.31 4.74 22.19
C LYS A 13 -55.52 4.64 20.88
N ARG A 14 -55.03 5.76 20.33
CA ARG A 14 -54.12 5.74 19.18
C ARG A 14 -52.68 5.38 19.56
N SER A 15 -52.27 5.58 20.81
CA SER A 15 -50.93 5.20 21.29
C SER A 15 -50.81 3.71 21.66
N VAL A 16 -51.90 2.95 21.70
CA VAL A 16 -51.92 1.52 22.07
C VAL A 16 -52.03 0.54 20.89
N LEU A 17 -51.99 1.03 19.65
CA LEU A 17 -51.61 0.23 18.48
C LEU A 17 -50.09 0.33 18.28
N GLY A 18 -49.33 -0.19 19.25
CA GLY A 18 -47.86 -0.19 19.25
C GLY A 18 -47.21 -1.12 18.20
N LEU A 19 -47.68 -1.08 16.95
CA LEU A 19 -47.29 -2.04 15.91
C LEU A 19 -47.08 -1.51 14.48
N SER A 20 -47.17 -0.21 14.16
CA SER A 20 -47.16 0.19 12.73
C SER A 20 -46.11 1.19 12.24
N SER A 21 -45.44 1.97 13.10
CA SER A 21 -44.43 2.96 12.64
C SER A 21 -42.99 2.58 12.97
N ASP A 22 -42.75 1.95 14.11
CA ASP A 22 -41.39 1.86 14.67
C ASP A 22 -40.61 0.67 14.10
N TRP A 23 -41.30 -0.41 13.74
CA TRP A 23 -40.68 -1.56 13.07
C TRP A 23 -40.18 -1.17 11.67
N PRO A 24 -41.00 -0.63 10.75
CA PRO A 24 -40.51 -0.31 9.41
C PRO A 24 -39.32 0.66 9.45
N GLN A 25 -39.32 1.62 10.38
CA GLN A 25 -38.19 2.51 10.59
C GLN A 25 -36.92 1.77 11.05
N GLN A 26 -37.02 0.86 12.02
CA GLN A 26 -35.88 0.03 12.45
C GLN A 26 -35.33 -0.85 11.34
N VAL A 27 -36.18 -1.43 10.48
CA VAL A 27 -35.73 -2.25 9.35
C VAL A 27 -35.03 -1.40 8.30
N THR A 28 -35.56 -0.21 7.99
CA THR A 28 -34.89 0.73 7.09
C THR A 28 -33.54 1.17 7.65
N GLU A 29 -33.45 1.52 8.93
CA GLU A 29 -32.19 1.90 9.59
C GLU A 29 -31.17 0.77 9.55
N GLN A 30 -31.60 -0.48 9.79
CA GLN A 30 -30.72 -1.65 9.69
C GLN A 30 -30.20 -1.83 8.26
N ILE A 31 -31.05 -1.72 7.24
CA ILE A 31 -30.64 -1.86 5.84
C ILE A 31 -29.68 -0.74 5.43
N VAL A 32 -29.99 0.51 5.77
CA VAL A 32 -29.13 1.66 5.47
C VAL A 32 -27.77 1.50 6.16
N SER A 33 -27.74 1.09 7.43
CA SER A 33 -26.47 0.85 8.15
C SER A 33 -25.60 -0.23 7.47
N LYS A 34 -26.22 -1.27 6.90
CA LYS A 34 -25.52 -2.33 6.18
C LYS A 34 -24.99 -1.88 4.83
N VAL A 35 -25.76 -1.09 4.10
CA VAL A 35 -25.32 -0.50 2.82
C VAL A 35 -24.20 0.50 3.05
N ASP A 36 -24.30 1.31 4.11
CA ASP A 36 -23.26 2.25 4.50
C ASP A 36 -21.97 1.51 4.90
N GLU A 37 -22.07 0.40 5.64
CA GLU A 37 -20.93 -0.45 5.98
C GLU A 37 -20.25 -1.05 4.73
N ILE A 38 -21.02 -1.48 3.74
CA ILE A 38 -20.47 -1.99 2.46
C ILE A 38 -19.82 -0.85 1.68
N ARG A 39 -20.47 0.32 1.58
CA ARG A 39 -19.94 1.49 0.89
C ARG A 39 -18.62 1.94 1.51
N ASP A 40 -18.56 2.05 2.84
CA ASP A 40 -17.34 2.46 3.55
C ASP A 40 -16.20 1.46 3.36
N LYS A 41 -16.50 0.15 3.34
CA LYS A 41 -15.49 -0.90 3.08
C LYS A 41 -15.07 -1.01 1.62
N THR A 42 -15.87 -0.52 0.68
CA THR A 42 -15.53 -0.57 -0.75
C THR A 42 -14.82 0.71 -1.20
N THR A 43 -15.31 1.88 -0.81
CA THR A 43 -14.81 3.18 -1.29
C THR A 43 -13.61 3.68 -0.50
N GLY A 44 -13.59 3.51 0.83
CA GLY A 44 -12.51 4.00 1.67
C GLY A 44 -11.16 3.29 1.42
N PRO A 45 -11.12 1.95 1.44
CA PRO A 45 -9.90 1.18 1.18
C PRO A 45 -9.44 1.23 -0.27
N ALA A 46 -10.36 1.24 -1.24
CA ALA A 46 -10.01 1.22 -2.66
C ALA A 46 -9.17 2.45 -3.06
N ILE A 47 -9.52 3.64 -2.57
CA ILE A 47 -8.77 4.86 -2.89
C ILE A 47 -7.36 4.81 -2.30
N LYS A 48 -7.18 4.26 -1.10
CA LYS A 48 -5.85 4.11 -0.47
C LYS A 48 -4.99 3.11 -1.25
N ILE A 49 -5.56 1.97 -1.63
CA ILE A 49 -4.86 0.94 -2.41
C ILE A 49 -4.42 1.51 -3.76
N SER A 50 -5.31 2.20 -4.47
CA SER A 50 -4.99 2.82 -5.76
C SER A 50 -3.84 3.82 -5.64
N ARG A 51 -3.86 4.70 -4.63
CA ARG A 51 -2.75 5.64 -4.41
C ARG A 51 -1.45 4.93 -4.06
N SER A 52 -1.48 3.93 -3.18
CA SER A 52 -0.28 3.13 -2.85
C SER A 52 0.30 2.40 -4.06
N VAL A 53 -0.54 1.90 -4.97
CA VAL A 53 -0.07 1.27 -6.21
C VAL A 53 0.59 2.31 -7.12
N VAL A 54 -0.03 3.48 -7.31
CA VAL A 54 0.52 4.55 -8.16
C VAL A 54 1.84 5.07 -7.58
N TYR A 55 1.86 5.42 -6.29
CA TYR A 55 3.09 5.88 -5.63
C TYR A 55 4.16 4.79 -5.55
N GLY A 56 3.77 3.54 -5.31
CA GLY A 56 4.70 2.42 -5.29
C GLY A 56 5.33 2.15 -6.66
N LEU A 57 4.53 2.18 -7.73
CA LEU A 57 5.01 1.97 -9.09
C LEU A 57 5.90 3.12 -9.55
N THR A 58 5.48 4.38 -9.31
CA THR A 58 6.29 5.56 -9.63
C THR A 58 7.60 5.57 -8.84
N ALA A 59 7.57 5.29 -7.53
CA ALA A 59 8.77 5.17 -6.72
C ALA A 59 9.68 4.04 -7.21
N CYS A 60 9.12 2.90 -7.62
CA CYS A 60 9.89 1.79 -8.18
C CYS A 60 10.61 2.20 -9.47
N PHE A 61 9.92 2.86 -10.40
CA PHE A 61 10.54 3.38 -11.63
C PHE A 61 11.63 4.40 -11.33
N LEU A 62 11.36 5.36 -10.43
CA LEU A 62 12.35 6.35 -10.02
C LEU A 62 13.58 5.71 -9.39
N LEU A 63 13.40 4.72 -8.51
CA LEU A 63 14.50 4.00 -7.90
C LEU A 63 15.31 3.23 -8.94
N LEU A 64 14.62 2.55 -9.86
CA LEU A 64 15.23 1.78 -10.93
C LEU A 64 16.06 2.66 -11.88
N LEU A 65 15.57 3.87 -12.18
CA LEU A 65 16.30 4.88 -12.95
C LEU A 65 17.43 5.53 -12.13
N SER A 66 17.21 5.76 -10.85
CA SER A 66 18.18 6.44 -9.97
C SER A 66 19.42 5.59 -9.72
N ILE A 67 19.27 4.27 -9.54
CA ILE A 67 20.37 3.34 -9.27
C ILE A 67 21.52 3.48 -10.27
N PRO A 68 21.32 3.29 -11.60
CA PRO A 68 22.43 3.39 -12.56
C PRO A 68 23.04 4.80 -12.60
N PHE A 69 22.24 5.86 -12.46
CA PHE A 69 22.76 7.23 -12.41
C PHE A 69 23.64 7.46 -11.18
N LEU A 70 23.25 6.93 -10.03
CA LEU A 70 24.01 7.04 -8.79
C LEU A 70 25.34 6.28 -8.91
N ILE A 71 25.35 5.10 -9.54
CA ILE A 71 26.57 4.33 -9.81
C ILE A 71 27.49 5.06 -10.79
N LEU A 72 26.93 5.64 -11.86
CA LEU A 72 27.70 6.43 -12.82
C LEU A 72 28.28 7.68 -12.15
N GLY A 73 27.50 8.36 -11.30
CA GLY A 73 27.93 9.52 -10.54
C GLY A 73 29.07 9.19 -9.58
N ILE A 74 28.93 8.12 -8.79
CA ILE A 74 29.98 7.66 -7.88
C ILE A 74 31.23 7.27 -8.67
N SER A 75 31.08 6.51 -9.75
CA SER A 75 32.24 6.08 -10.56
C SER A 75 32.99 7.29 -11.12
N ARG A 76 32.28 8.29 -11.64
CA ARG A 76 32.86 9.54 -12.15
C ARG A 76 33.55 10.34 -11.04
N GLY A 77 32.88 10.53 -9.90
CA GLY A 77 33.46 11.27 -8.78
C GLY A 77 34.69 10.56 -8.19
N LEU A 78 34.67 9.22 -8.12
CA LEU A 78 35.79 8.45 -7.61
C LEU A 78 37.00 8.54 -8.54
N ILE A 79 36.81 8.53 -9.86
CA ILE A 79 37.89 8.75 -10.85
C ILE A 79 38.53 10.12 -10.62
N GLU A 80 37.74 11.18 -10.49
CA GLU A 80 38.25 12.54 -10.32
C GLU A 80 39.02 12.73 -9.01
N VAL A 81 38.53 12.12 -7.92
CA VAL A 81 39.25 12.10 -6.63
C VAL A 81 40.54 11.29 -6.72
N PHE A 82 40.55 10.15 -7.42
CA PHE A 82 41.75 9.32 -7.56
C PHE A 82 42.81 9.94 -8.48
N ASP A 83 42.37 10.62 -9.55
CA ASP A 83 43.22 11.39 -10.46
C ASP A 83 43.90 12.56 -9.72
N ALA A 84 43.17 13.21 -8.80
CA ALA A 84 43.70 14.29 -7.98
C ALA A 84 44.66 13.83 -6.86
N TRP A 85 44.51 12.62 -6.33
CA TRP A 85 45.17 12.24 -5.07
C TRP A 85 46.15 11.05 -5.16
N VAL A 86 46.03 10.14 -6.14
CA VAL A 86 46.72 8.83 -6.09
C VAL A 86 47.56 8.48 -7.32
N VAL A 87 47.11 8.73 -8.56
CA VAL A 87 47.80 8.19 -9.75
C VAL A 87 47.92 9.24 -10.87
N SER A 88 49.15 9.74 -11.12
CA SER A 88 49.44 10.69 -12.21
C SER A 88 49.28 10.11 -13.63
N ASP A 89 49.01 8.81 -13.76
CA ASP A 89 48.78 8.14 -15.04
C ASP A 89 47.29 7.76 -15.21
N ARG A 90 46.60 8.61 -15.98
CA ARG A 90 45.15 8.56 -16.24
C ARG A 90 44.66 7.19 -16.75
N SER A 91 45.55 6.44 -17.41
CA SER A 91 45.23 5.13 -18.01
C SER A 91 44.93 4.07 -16.96
N THR A 92 45.67 4.04 -15.84
CA THR A 92 45.55 2.99 -14.82
C THR A 92 44.41 3.26 -13.84
N ALA A 93 44.15 4.54 -13.52
CA ALA A 93 43.08 4.96 -12.62
C ALA A 93 41.70 4.50 -13.08
N VAL A 94 41.43 4.55 -14.39
CA VAL A 94 40.15 4.14 -15.00
C VAL A 94 39.87 2.65 -14.77
N TRP A 95 40.88 1.78 -14.94
CA TRP A 95 40.72 0.33 -14.76
C TRP A 95 40.46 -0.06 -13.31
N VAL A 96 41.13 0.59 -12.36
CA VAL A 96 40.95 0.34 -10.93
C VAL A 96 39.53 0.70 -10.50
N VAL A 97 39.00 1.84 -10.96
CA VAL A 97 37.61 2.22 -10.65
C VAL A 97 36.62 1.24 -11.27
N TYR A 98 36.81 0.80 -12.51
CA TYR A 98 35.92 -0.21 -13.12
C TYR A 98 35.97 -1.55 -12.39
N LEU A 99 37.14 -1.99 -11.92
CA LEU A 99 37.26 -3.20 -11.10
C LEU A 99 36.52 -3.08 -9.77
N ILE A 100 36.69 -1.96 -9.06
CA ILE A 100 36.00 -1.72 -7.77
C ILE A 100 34.49 -1.68 -7.98
N THR A 101 34.02 -0.96 -9.00
CA THR A 101 32.58 -0.89 -9.32
C THR A 101 32.01 -2.26 -9.71
N GLY A 102 32.76 -3.05 -10.48
CA GLY A 102 32.37 -4.42 -10.83
C GLY A 102 32.26 -5.33 -9.60
N VAL A 103 33.24 -5.28 -8.70
CA VAL A 103 33.22 -6.04 -7.44
C VAL A 103 32.05 -5.62 -6.54
N LEU A 104 31.77 -4.31 -6.47
CA LEU A 104 30.64 -3.80 -5.70
C LEU A 104 29.31 -4.38 -6.22
N TRP A 105 29.11 -4.40 -7.54
CA TRP A 105 27.92 -4.97 -8.16
C TRP A 105 27.80 -6.48 -7.95
N LEU A 106 28.92 -7.21 -8.06
CA LEU A 106 28.95 -8.63 -7.76
C LEU A 106 28.59 -8.91 -6.31
N ALA A 107 29.08 -8.11 -5.37
CA ALA A 107 28.73 -8.23 -3.95
C ALA A 107 27.23 -8.00 -3.71
N VAL A 108 26.65 -6.97 -4.33
CA VAL A 108 25.20 -6.71 -4.25
C VAL A 108 24.40 -7.90 -4.81
N GLY A 109 24.78 -8.40 -5.99
CA GLY A 109 24.15 -9.58 -6.58
C GLY A 109 24.25 -10.82 -5.68
N LEU A 110 25.41 -11.05 -5.07
CA LEU A 110 25.64 -12.16 -4.14
C LEU A 110 24.78 -12.04 -2.87
N LEU A 111 24.61 -10.83 -2.34
CA LEU A 111 23.74 -10.57 -1.19
C LEU A 111 22.28 -10.88 -1.50
N PHE A 112 21.79 -10.48 -2.69
CA PHE A 112 20.46 -10.87 -3.16
C PHE A 112 20.33 -12.38 -3.34
N TRP A 113 21.35 -13.02 -3.91
CA TRP A 113 21.39 -14.48 -4.05
C TRP A 113 21.32 -15.20 -2.71
N ARG A 114 21.91 -14.61 -1.65
CA ARG A 114 21.88 -15.17 -0.29
C ARG A 114 20.47 -15.25 0.29
N LYS A 115 19.52 -14.43 -0.20
CA LYS A 115 18.11 -14.45 0.21
C LYS A 115 17.26 -15.47 -0.54
N ARG A 116 17.85 -16.30 -1.40
CA ARG A 116 17.12 -17.35 -2.14
C ARG A 116 16.43 -18.32 -1.17
N PRO A 117 15.11 -18.53 -1.27
CA PRO A 117 14.39 -19.51 -0.46
C PRO A 117 14.84 -20.94 -0.84
N LYS A 118 15.44 -21.64 0.11
CA LYS A 118 15.85 -23.04 -0.03
C LYS A 118 14.62 -23.93 0.20
N GLY A 119 13.89 -24.24 -0.87
CA GLY A 119 12.69 -25.09 -0.76
C GLY A 119 11.86 -25.28 -2.03
N ALA A 120 12.09 -24.48 -3.08
CA ALA A 120 11.32 -24.55 -4.33
C ALA A 120 11.46 -25.87 -5.12
N ALA A 121 12.42 -26.73 -4.75
CA ALA A 121 12.67 -28.02 -5.42
C ALA A 121 12.25 -29.24 -4.58
N GLN A 122 11.61 -29.07 -3.42
CA GLN A 122 11.14 -30.22 -2.64
C GLN A 122 9.83 -30.73 -3.26
N PRO A 123 9.79 -31.94 -3.84
CA PRO A 123 8.54 -32.53 -4.30
C PRO A 123 7.61 -32.72 -3.10
N LYS A 124 6.37 -32.26 -3.23
CA LYS A 124 5.31 -32.42 -2.22
C LYS A 124 5.16 -33.91 -1.90
N GLN A 125 5.72 -34.36 -0.78
CA GLN A 125 5.54 -35.73 -0.32
C GLN A 125 4.04 -35.95 -0.05
N ARG A 126 3.39 -36.72 -0.93
CA ARG A 126 2.06 -37.27 -0.65
C ARG A 126 2.23 -38.32 0.45
N THR A 127 1.85 -37.96 1.67
CA THR A 127 1.61 -38.94 2.74
C THR A 127 0.33 -39.69 2.36
N ASN A 128 0.43 -41.03 2.31
CA ASN A 128 -0.71 -41.95 2.18
C ASN A 128 -1.46 -42.04 3.51
#